data_AF-A0A6I1ZVE7-F1
#
_entry.id   AF-A0A6I1ZVE7-F1
#
_cell.length_a   1.000
_cell.length_b   1.000
_cell.length_c   1.000
_cell.angle_alpha   90.00
_cell.angle_beta   90.00
_cell.angle_gamma   90.00
#
_symmetry.space_group_name_H-M   'P 1'
#
loop_
_entity.id
_entity.type
_entity.pdbx_description
1 polymer ?
#
loop_
_entity_poly.entity_id
_entity_poly.type
_entity_poly.pdbx_seq_one_letter_code
_entity_poly.pdbx_strand_id
1 'polypeptide(L)'
;MIAGLYIAVAAIGYLLGSIPFGLLISRAFAKKDIRQVGSGKIGMTNVMRAAGKKAAALSLLLDVGKGILAVFLAGLIFSDYSTAATGGFSWLESAKVLAAL
;
A
#
# COMPACT_ATOMS: atom_id res chain seq x y z
N MET A 1 6.88 -11.31 22.97
CA MET A 1 7.30 -9.93 23.32
C MET A 1 6.58 -8.97 22.39
N ILE A 2 5.89 -7.97 22.94
CA ILE A 2 5.12 -6.96 22.18
C ILE A 2 6.00 -6.26 21.12
N ALA A 3 7.26 -5.96 21.45
CA ALA A 3 8.22 -5.35 20.52
C ALA A 3 8.44 -6.16 19.23
N GLY A 4 8.42 -7.50 19.31
CA GLY A 4 8.60 -8.36 18.14
C GLY A 4 7.45 -8.23 17.13
N LEU A 5 6.22 -8.01 17.60
CA LEU A 5 5.07 -7.81 16.72
C LEU A 5 5.10 -6.47 16.00
N TYR A 6 5.51 -5.40 16.69
CA TYR A 6 5.70 -4.10 16.05
C TYR A 6 6.75 -4.17 14.94
N ILE A 7 7.86 -4.88 15.17
CA ILE A 7 8.90 -5.10 14.15
C ILE A 7 8.34 -5.91 12.97
N ALA A 8 7.58 -6.97 13.24
CA ALA A 8 6.98 -7.80 12.19
C ALA A 8 6.00 -7.00 11.32
N VAL A 9 5.12 -6.21 11.93
CA VAL A 9 4.17 -5.35 11.20
C VAL A 9 4.88 -4.26 10.41
N ALA A 10 5.90 -3.62 10.97
CA ALA A 10 6.71 -2.64 10.25
C ALA A 10 7.41 -3.28 9.03
N ALA A 11 7.96 -4.49 9.19
CA ALA A 11 8.59 -5.22 8.10
C ALA A 11 7.58 -5.58 7.00
N ILE A 12 6.41 -6.12 7.36
CA ILE A 12 5.35 -6.46 6.40
C ILE A 12 4.87 -5.21 5.65
N GLY A 13 4.59 -4.11 6.37
CA GLY A 13 4.20 -2.84 5.78
C GLY A 13 5.25 -2.28 4.83
N TYR A 14 6.53 -2.37 5.21
CA TYR A 14 7.64 -1.95 4.36
C TYR A 14 7.74 -2.80 3.09
N LEU A 15 7.65 -4.12 3.21
CA LEU A 15 7.72 -5.03 2.05
C LEU A 15 6.57 -4.80 1.08
N LEU A 16 5.35 -4.65 1.58
CA LEU A 16 4.18 -4.33 0.75
C LEU A 16 4.30 -2.96 0.11
N GLY A 17 4.70 -1.94 0.89
CA GLY A 17 4.85 -0.56 0.41
C GLY A 17 5.94 -0.40 -0.65
N SER A 18 7.00 -1.20 -0.56
CA SER A 18 8.16 -1.15 -1.45
C SER A 18 7.88 -1.63 -2.88
N ILE A 19 6.71 -2.23 -3.14
CA ILE A 19 6.32 -2.65 -4.50
C ILE A 19 6.02 -1.41 -5.36
N PRO A 20 6.78 -1.12 -6.42
CA PRO A 20 6.61 0.09 -7.21
C PRO A 20 5.60 -0.14 -8.35
N PHE A 21 4.30 -0.21 -8.03
CA PHE A 21 3.26 -0.53 -9.02
C PHE A 21 3.22 0.46 -10.20
N GLY A 22 3.47 1.75 -9.98
CA GLY A 22 3.59 2.72 -11.07
C GLY A 22 4.69 2.38 -12.09
N LEU A 23 5.82 1.83 -11.64
CA LEU A 23 6.89 1.34 -12.53
C LEU A 23 6.49 0.04 -13.24
N LEU A 24 5.90 -0.92 -12.51
CA LEU A 24 5.48 -2.19 -13.10
C LEU A 24 4.40 -1.98 -14.17
N ILE A 25 3.39 -1.16 -13.87
CA ILE A 25 2.27 -0.90 -14.78
C ILE A 25 2.73 -0.08 -16.00
N SER A 26 3.55 0.94 -15.81
CA SER A 26 4.05 1.73 -16.95
C SER A 26 4.88 0.87 -17.91
N ARG A 27 5.72 -0.03 -17.39
CA ARG A 27 6.45 -1.00 -18.22
C ARG A 27 5.52 -1.99 -18.91
N ALA A 28 4.51 -2.51 -18.23
CA ALA A 28 3.56 -3.47 -18.81
C ALA A 28 2.66 -2.85 -19.89
N PHE A 29 2.14 -1.64 -19.66
CA PHE A 29 1.17 -0.99 -20.55
C PHE A 29 1.81 -0.19 -21.69
N ALA A 30 2.92 0.51 -21.42
CA ALA A 30 3.54 1.41 -22.39
C ALA A 30 4.88 0.93 -22.93
N LYS A 31 5.45 -0.18 -22.39
CA LYS A 31 6.80 -0.67 -22.70
C LYS A 31 7.89 0.41 -22.59
N LYS A 32 7.63 1.45 -21.79
CA LYS A 32 8.52 2.59 -21.53
C LYS A 32 8.94 2.57 -20.08
N ASP A 33 10.16 3.03 -19.82
CA ASP A 33 10.58 3.31 -18.45
C ASP A 33 10.00 4.65 -18.00
N ILE A 34 9.13 4.63 -16.99
CA ILE A 34 8.56 5.84 -16.38
C ILE A 34 9.62 6.81 -15.85
N ARG A 35 10.82 6.33 -15.50
CA ARG A 35 11.92 7.18 -15.01
C ARG A 35 12.49 8.09 -16.10
N GLN A 36 12.24 7.76 -17.36
CA GLN A 36 12.67 8.56 -18.52
C GLN A 36 11.57 9.54 -18.99
N VAL A 37 10.40 9.54 -18.36
CA VAL A 37 9.25 10.36 -18.75
C VAL A 37 8.99 11.42 -17.69
N GLY A 38 8.61 12.63 -18.13
CA GLY A 38 8.15 13.70 -17.26
C GLY A 38 9.15 14.07 -16.15
N SER A 39 8.75 13.92 -14.89
CA SER A 39 9.59 14.27 -13.73
C SER A 39 10.57 13.17 -13.30
N GLY A 40 10.55 12.01 -13.97
CA GLY A 40 11.33 10.83 -13.60
C GLY A 40 10.86 10.11 -12.34
N LYS A 41 9.81 10.61 -11.67
CA LYS A 41 9.21 9.96 -10.48
C LYS A 41 8.24 8.84 -10.90
N ILE A 42 8.08 7.83 -10.06
CA ILE A 42 7.22 6.66 -10.33
C ILE A 42 5.73 6.86 -9.99
N GLY A 43 5.33 8.05 -9.54
CA GLY A 43 3.97 8.33 -9.07
C GLY A 43 2.93 8.41 -10.18
N MET A 44 1.64 8.36 -9.78
CA MET A 44 0.45 8.35 -10.67
C MET A 44 0.52 9.38 -11.80
N THR A 45 0.85 10.63 -11.52
CA THR A 45 0.90 11.70 -12.53
C THR A 45 1.88 11.37 -13.65
N ASN A 46 2.98 10.71 -13.34
CA ASN A 46 3.97 10.32 -14.33
C ASN A 46 3.56 9.05 -15.08
N VAL A 47 2.89 8.11 -14.41
CA VAL A 47 2.25 6.95 -15.05
C VAL A 47 1.22 7.44 -16.08
N MET A 48 0.44 8.49 -15.76
CA MET A 48 -0.53 9.07 -16.68
C MET A 48 0.13 9.65 -17.94
N ARG A 49 1.29 10.28 -17.80
CA ARG A 49 2.07 10.80 -18.94
C ARG A 49 2.72 9.68 -19.76
N ALA A 50 3.21 8.63 -19.11
CA ALA A 50 3.92 7.53 -19.77
C ALA A 50 3.00 6.50 -20.43
N ALA A 51 1.90 6.15 -19.76
CA ALA A 51 1.04 4.99 -20.07
C ALA A 51 -0.47 5.31 -20.13
N GLY A 52 -0.86 6.58 -19.97
CA GLY A 52 -2.23 7.04 -20.10
C GLY A 52 -3.09 6.90 -18.85
N LYS A 53 -4.32 7.42 -18.92
CA LYS A 53 -5.25 7.55 -17.78
C LYS A 53 -5.63 6.19 -17.16
N LYS A 54 -5.85 5.16 -17.98
CA LYS A 54 -6.22 3.81 -17.50
C LYS A 54 -5.10 3.18 -16.66
N ALA A 55 -3.86 3.25 -17.14
CA ALA A 55 -2.70 2.76 -16.42
C ALA A 55 -2.45 3.54 -15.11
N ALA A 56 -2.65 4.86 -15.15
CA ALA A 56 -2.53 5.71 -13.97
C ALA A 56 -3.57 5.35 -12.89
N ALA A 57 -4.84 5.18 -13.29
CA ALA A 57 -5.90 4.77 -12.37
C ALA A 57 -5.62 3.40 -11.74
N LEU A 58 -5.14 2.43 -12.55
CA LEU A 58 -4.76 1.11 -12.03
C LEU A 58 -3.58 1.21 -11.05
N SER A 59 -2.56 2.01 -11.35
CA SER A 59 -1.41 2.19 -10.44
C SER A 59 -1.82 2.80 -9.10
N LEU A 60 -2.71 3.79 -9.14
CA LEU A 60 -3.23 4.42 -7.93
C LEU A 60 -4.04 3.41 -7.11
N LEU A 61 -4.91 2.64 -7.76
CA LEU A 61 -5.73 1.62 -7.10
C LEU A 61 -4.86 0.55 -6.42
N LEU A 62 -3.77 0.09 -7.05
CA LEU A 62 -2.85 -0.87 -6.42
C LEU A 62 -2.01 -0.24 -5.31
N ASP A 63 -1.55 1.00 -5.46
CA ASP A 63 -0.79 1.70 -4.43
C ASP A 63 -1.63 2.04 -3.19
N VAL A 64 -2.92 2.33 -3.36
CA VAL A 64 -3.87 2.44 -2.25
C VAL A 64 -4.20 1.06 -1.68
N GLY A 65 -4.47 0.08 -2.55
CA GLY A 65 -4.83 -1.29 -2.17
C GLY A 65 -3.77 -1.98 -1.31
N LYS A 66 -2.48 -1.82 -1.62
CA LYS A 66 -1.40 -2.36 -0.78
C LYS A 66 -1.32 -1.68 0.59
N GLY A 67 -1.69 -0.38 0.68
CA GLY A 67 -1.78 0.35 1.93
C GLY A 67 -2.91 -0.18 2.81
N ILE A 68 -4.11 -0.36 2.23
CA ILE A 68 -5.24 -1.02 2.89
C ILE A 68 -4.83 -2.40 3.39
N LEU A 69 -4.22 -3.21 2.53
CA LEU A 69 -3.79 -4.57 2.86
C LEU A 69 -2.77 -4.57 4.00
N ALA A 70 -1.79 -3.67 4.00
CA ALA A 70 -0.80 -3.57 5.07
C ALA A 70 -1.45 -3.28 6.42
N VAL A 71 -2.42 -2.36 6.48
CA VAL A 71 -3.09 -2.03 7.74
C VAL A 71 -4.07 -3.13 8.17
N PHE A 72 -4.77 -3.76 7.23
CA PHE A 72 -5.63 -4.90 7.52
C PHE A 72 -4.82 -6.06 8.13
N LEU A 73 -3.67 -6.40 7.54
CA LEU A 73 -2.76 -7.43 8.08
C LEU A 73 -2.21 -7.04 9.47
N ALA A 74 -1.87 -5.77 9.68
CA ALA A 74 -1.48 -5.28 11.00
C ALA A 74 -2.61 -5.50 12.02
N GLY A 75 -3.85 -5.19 11.66
CA GLY A 75 -5.03 -5.42 12.48
C GLY A 75 -5.21 -6.88 12.88
N LEU A 76 -5.05 -7.82 11.93
CA LEU A 76 -5.12 -9.25 12.23
C LEU A 76 -4.04 -9.70 13.22
N ILE A 77 -2.79 -9.27 13.00
CA ILE A 77 -1.64 -9.63 13.86
C ILE A 77 -1.80 -9.08 15.29
N PHE A 78 -2.37 -7.87 15.43
CA PHE A 78 -2.59 -7.26 16.74
C PHE A 78 -3.92 -7.67 17.40
N SER A 79 -4.93 -8.12 16.64
CA SER A 79 -6.21 -8.61 17.19
C SER A 79 -6.00 -9.81 18.13
N ASP A 80 -5.05 -10.67 17.80
CA ASP A 80 -4.64 -11.80 18.65
C ASP A 80 -3.97 -11.35 19.96
N TYR A 81 -3.41 -10.13 20.01
CA TYR A 81 -2.82 -9.55 21.21
C TYR A 81 -3.81 -8.71 22.04
N SER A 82 -4.74 -8.02 21.38
CA SER A 82 -5.74 -7.14 22.02
C SER A 82 -6.91 -7.89 22.66
N THR A 83 -7.17 -9.15 22.27
CA THR A 83 -8.12 -10.02 22.98
C THR A 83 -7.67 -10.37 24.40
N ALA A 84 -6.38 -10.29 24.71
CA ALA A 84 -5.83 -10.55 26.05
C ALA A 84 -5.82 -9.32 26.99
N ALA A 85 -5.98 -8.10 26.49
CA ALA A 85 -5.80 -6.87 27.29
C ALA A 85 -6.97 -5.87 27.29
N THR A 86 -7.79 -5.78 26.23
CA THR A 86 -8.86 -4.75 26.20
C THR A 86 -10.04 -5.00 25.25
N GLY A 87 -10.12 -6.16 24.60
CA GLY A 87 -11.28 -6.54 23.79
C GLY A 87 -11.18 -6.08 22.34
N GLY A 88 -10.40 -6.83 21.54
CA GLY A 88 -10.61 -7.03 20.10
C GLY A 88 -10.39 -5.84 19.15
N PHE A 89 -9.84 -6.12 17.97
CA PHE A 89 -9.79 -5.17 16.86
C PHE A 89 -11.21 -4.89 16.34
N SER A 90 -11.74 -3.68 16.58
CA SER A 90 -13.13 -3.33 16.27
C SER A 90 -13.31 -2.79 14.84
N TRP A 91 -14.54 -2.88 14.32
CA TRP A 91 -14.96 -2.26 13.05
C TRP A 91 -14.64 -0.77 12.97
N LEU A 92 -14.62 -0.06 14.12
CA LEU A 92 -14.26 1.36 14.20
C LEU A 92 -12.79 1.61 13.87
N GLU A 93 -11.88 0.72 14.26
CA GLU A 93 -10.45 0.85 13.93
C GLU A 93 -10.22 0.58 12.44
N SER A 94 -10.94 -0.39 11.86
CA SER A 94 -10.94 -0.62 10.42
C SER A 94 -11.49 0.59 9.65
N ALA A 95 -12.55 1.22 10.15
CA ALA A 95 -13.15 2.41 9.55
C ALA A 95 -12.24 3.65 9.63
N LYS A 96 -11.52 3.86 10.73
CA LYS A 96 -10.55 4.97 10.87
C LYS A 96 -9.41 4.85 9.87
N VAL A 97 -8.92 3.63 9.65
CA VAL A 97 -7.88 3.33 8.67
C VAL A 97 -8.36 3.64 7.25
N LEU A 98 -9.58 3.20 6.91
CA LEU A 98 -10.18 3.51 5.61
C LEU A 98 -10.44 5.01 5.43
N ALA A 99 -10.76 5.73 6.51
CA ALA A 99 -10.94 7.18 6.49
C ALA A 99 -9.62 7.98 6.42
N ALA A 100 -8.48 7.36 6.75
CA ALA A 100 -7.16 7.98 6.71
C ALA A 100 -6.43 7.81 5.37
N LEU A 101 -7.01 7.06 4.43
CA LEU A 101 -6.53 6.83 3.06
C LEU A 101 -7.17 7.81 2.07
#